data_AF-A0A8S2AEC2-F1
#
_entry.id   AF-A0A8S2AEC2-F1
#
_cell.length_a   1.000
_cell.length_b   1.000
_cell.length_c   1.000
_cell.angle_alpha   90.00
_cell.angle_beta   90.00
_cell.angle_gamma   90.00
#
_symmetry.space_group_name_H-M   'P 1'
#
loop_
_entity.id
_entity.type
_entity.pdbx_description
1 polymer ?
#
loop_
_entity_poly.entity_id
_entity_poly.type
_entity_poly.pdbx_seq_one_letter_code
_entity_poly.pdbx_strand_id
1 'polypeptide(L)' 'MDCEFTFEEGLEHPPSSVLFGTSFLKEKAYSNCQLEDLELAMALVKPSWLYTKEMGGEDLITKERGSFTLA' A
#
# COMPACT_ATOMS: atom_id res chain seq x y z
N MET A 1 -14.90 8.42 -3.99
CA MET A 1 -13.43 8.53 -4.00
C MET A 1 -12.95 8.20 -5.39
N ASP A 2 -11.94 8.90 -5.88
CA ASP A 2 -11.39 8.83 -7.23
C ASP A 2 -10.15 7.93 -7.32
N CYS A 3 -10.03 6.97 -6.39
CA CYS A 3 -8.98 5.95 -6.42
C CYS A 3 -9.36 4.83 -7.41
N GLU A 4 -8.38 4.34 -8.15
CA GLU A 4 -8.53 3.20 -9.04
C GLU A 4 -7.84 1.98 -8.41
N PHE A 5 -8.54 0.84 -8.40
CA PHE A 5 -8.03 -0.41 -7.87
C PHE A 5 -7.86 -1.41 -8.99
N THR A 6 -6.73 -2.10 -9.01
CA THR A 6 -6.45 -3.17 -9.97
C THR A 6 -6.52 -4.52 -9.26
N PHE A 7 -7.18 -5.49 -9.90
CA PHE A 7 -7.39 -6.85 -9.39
C PHE A 7 -6.81 -7.85 -10.38
N GLU A 8 -5.52 -8.16 -10.26
CA GLU A 8 -4.85 -9.08 -11.19
C GLU A 8 -5.29 -10.53 -10.99
N GLU A 9 -5.57 -10.93 -9.75
CA GLU A 9 -6.06 -12.27 -9.39
C GLU A 9 -7.60 -12.39 -9.54
N GLY A 10 -8.31 -11.32 -9.93
CA GLY A 10 -9.77 -11.28 -10.08
C GLY A 10 -10.52 -10.64 -8.91
N LEU A 11 -11.80 -10.33 -9.12
CA LEU A 11 -12.65 -9.57 -8.18
C LEU A 11 -12.99 -10.30 -6.87
N GLU A 12 -12.85 -11.62 -6.83
CA GLU A 12 -13.04 -12.40 -5.60
C GLU A 12 -11.82 -12.32 -4.66
N HIS A 13 -10.70 -11.79 -5.15
CA HIS A 13 -9.49 -11.57 -4.39
C HIS A 13 -9.35 -10.09 -3.97
N PRO A 14 -8.59 -9.80 -2.90
CA PRO A 14 -8.26 -8.42 -2.56
C PRO A 14 -7.55 -7.68 -3.72
N PRO A 15 -7.63 -6.34 -3.77
CA PRO A 15 -6.95 -5.57 -4.81
C PRO A 15 -5.44 -5.78 -4.74
N SER A 16 -4.83 -5.91 -5.91
CA SER A 16 -3.40 -6.09 -6.10
C SER A 16 -2.65 -4.76 -5.97
N SER A 17 -3.21 -3.69 -6.56
CA SER A 17 -2.64 -2.35 -6.50
C SER A 17 -3.70 -1.26 -6.44
N VAL A 18 -3.28 -0.06 -6.05
CA VAL A 18 -4.11 1.14 -6.00
C VAL A 18 -3.39 2.32 -6.65
N LEU A 19 -4.12 3.09 -7.43
CA LEU A 19 -3.74 4.43 -7.87
C LEU A 19 -4.59 5.46 -7.12
N PHE A 20 -3.95 6.34 -6.38
CA PHE A 20 -4.64 7.39 -5.62
C PHE A 20 -4.99 8.57 -6.52
N GLY A 21 -6.28 8.92 -6.56
CA GLY A 21 -6.77 10.09 -7.29
C GLY A 21 -6.50 11.41 -6.55
N THR A 22 -6.63 12.51 -7.29
CA THR A 22 -6.32 13.86 -6.82
C THR A 22 -7.27 14.34 -5.72
N SER A 23 -8.55 13.99 -5.81
CA SER A 23 -9.57 14.36 -4.80
C SER A 23 -9.30 13.64 -3.50
N PHE A 24 -8.95 12.36 -3.55
CA PHE A 24 -8.49 11.60 -2.39
C PHE A 24 -7.24 12.20 -1.76
N LEU A 25 -6.22 12.50 -2.57
CA LEU A 25 -4.99 13.10 -2.07
C LEU A 25 -5.29 14.44 -1.37
N LYS A 26 -6.10 15.30 -1.99
CA LYS A 26 -6.48 16.60 -1.43
C LYS A 26 -7.29 16.51 -0.14
N GLU A 27 -8.32 15.66 -0.10
CA GLU A 27 -9.28 15.63 1.01
C GLU A 27 -8.85 14.73 2.17
N LYS A 28 -8.06 13.69 1.89
CA LYS A 28 -7.71 12.66 2.88
C LYS A 28 -6.25 12.63 3.27
N ALA A 29 -5.32 12.76 2.31
CA ALA A 29 -3.89 12.64 2.60
C ALA A 29 -3.22 13.99 2.92
N TYR A 30 -3.54 15.03 2.15
CA TYR A 30 -2.89 16.35 2.18
C TYR A 30 -3.82 17.49 2.63
N SER A 31 -4.92 17.18 3.33
CA SER A 31 -5.93 18.17 3.73
C SER A 31 -5.40 19.26 4.68
N ASN A 32 -4.29 19.00 5.37
CA ASN A 32 -3.61 19.94 6.28
C ASN A 32 -2.20 20.30 5.81
N CYS A 33 -1.85 20.01 4.55
CA CYS A 33 -0.54 20.31 3.97
C CYS A 33 -0.59 21.60 3.14
N GLN A 34 0.59 22.11 2.76
CA GLN A 34 0.67 23.23 1.82
C GLN A 34 0.32 22.78 0.41
N LEU A 35 0.02 23.73 -0.48
CA LEU A 35 -0.41 23.40 -1.84
C LEU A 35 0.73 22.74 -2.63
N GLU A 36 1.96 23.17 -2.38
CA GLU A 36 3.19 22.67 -2.99
C GLU A 36 3.39 21.17 -2.70
N ASP A 37 3.05 20.72 -1.49
CA ASP A 37 3.11 19.30 -1.12
C ASP A 37 2.11 18.46 -1.92
N LEU A 38 0.90 18.98 -2.13
CA LEU A 38 -0.13 18.31 -2.94
C LEU A 38 0.28 18.26 -4.41
N GLU A 39 0.80 19.35 -4.97
CA GLU A 39 1.29 19.38 -6.36
C GLU A 39 2.44 18.40 -6.56
N LEU A 40 3.39 18.36 -5.62
CA LEU A 40 4.50 17.41 -5.65
C LEU A 40 3.99 15.96 -5.57
N ALA A 41 3.03 15.68 -4.68
CA ALA A 41 2.42 14.36 -4.57
C ALA A 41 1.73 13.94 -5.86
N MET A 42 0.98 14.84 -6.49
CA MET A 42 0.32 14.58 -7.78
C MET A 42 1.33 14.29 -8.91
N ALA A 43 2.49 14.94 -8.92
CA ALA A 43 3.54 14.67 -9.89
C ALA A 43 4.26 13.33 -9.68
N LEU A 44 4.27 12.82 -8.44
CA LEU A 44 4.98 11.60 -8.06
C LEU A 44 4.09 10.37 -7.94
N VAL A 45 2.76 10.54 -7.91
CA VAL A 45 1.83 9.43 -7.69
C VAL A 45 1.99 8.36 -8.76
N LYS A 46 2.10 7.11 -8.31
CA LYS A 46 2.19 5.91 -9.15
C LYS A 46 1.34 4.82 -8.52
N PRO A 47 0.88 3.83 -9.31
CA PRO A 47 0.22 2.66 -8.76
C PRO A 47 1.11 2.00 -7.70
N SER A 48 0.59 1.85 -6.48
CA SER A 48 1.28 1.18 -5.38
C SER A 48 0.70 -0.21 -5.22
N TRP A 49 1.58 -1.21 -5.09
CA TRP A 49 1.16 -2.57 -4.78
C TRP A 49 0.73 -2.67 -3.32
N LEU A 50 -0.35 -3.41 -3.05
CA LEU A 50 -0.97 -3.49 -1.73
C LEU A 50 -0.52 -4.71 -0.90
N TYR A 51 0.14 -5.69 -1.54
CA TYR A 51 0.70 -6.90 -0.89
C TYR A 51 -0.28 -7.60 0.09
N THR A 52 -1.59 -7.50 -0.18
CA THR A 52 -2.67 -7.95 0.71
C THR A 52 -2.57 -9.42 1.08
N LYS A 53 -2.11 -10.26 0.15
CA LYS A 53 -1.87 -11.69 0.34
C LYS A 53 -0.67 -11.99 1.25
N GLU A 54 0.41 -11.20 1.14
CA GLU A 54 1.61 -11.37 1.95
C GLU A 54 1.41 -10.84 3.38
N MET A 55 0.63 -9.76 3.53
CA MET A 55 0.32 -9.18 4.84
C MET A 55 -0.81 -9.92 5.59
N GLY A 56 -1.66 -10.66 4.88
CA GLY A 56 -2.79 -11.40 5.45
C GLY A 56 -2.46 -12.80 5.95
N GLY A 57 -1.24 -13.30 5.71
CA GLY A 57 -0.79 -14.61 6.16
C GLY A 57 -0.42 -14.63 7.65
N GLU A 58 -1.05 -15.51 8.41
CA GLU A 58 -0.65 -15.89 9.77
C GLU A 58 0.57 -16.82 9.78
N ASP A 59 1.62 -16.50 9.03
CA ASP A 59 2.83 -17.32 8.85
C ASP A 59 3.96 -16.34 8.47
N LEU A 60 5.14 -16.20 9.09
CA LEU A 60 5.97 -17.11 9.87
C LEU A 60 6.92 -16.28 10.77
N ILE A 61 6.49 -15.94 11.99
CA ILE A 61 7.44 -15.82 13.11
C ILE A 61 7.04 -16.87 14.14
N THR A 62 7.02 -18.13 13.72
CA THR A 62 7.00 -19.27 14.64
C THR A 62 8.36 -19.34 15.33
N LYS A 63 8.56 -18.45 16.32
CA LYS A 63 9.32 -18.65 17.56
C LYS A 63 10.47 -19.65 17.44
N GLU A 64 11.38 -19.50 16.47
CA GLU A 64 12.54 -20.39 16.43
C GLU A 64 13.51 -19.90 17.50
N ARG A 65 13.66 -20.75 18.52
CA ARG A 65 14.59 -20.58 19.62
C ARG A 65 15.97 -20.25 19.06
N GLY A 66 16.56 -19.17 19.57
CA GLY A 66 17.98 -18.90 19.36
C GLY A 66 18.82 -20.12 19.75
N SER A 67 19.41 -20.75 18.75
CA SER A 67 20.60 -21.58 18.91
C SER A 67 21.46 -21.37 17.68
N PHE A 68 22.09 -20.20 17.63
CA PHE A 68 23.36 -20.06 16.92
C PHE A 68 24.37 -20.97 17.64
N THR A 69 24.54 -22.19 17.15
CA THR A 69 25.76 -22.96 17.42
C THR A 69 26.74 -22.61 16.31
N LEU A 70 27.73 -21.78 16.64
CA LEU A 70 28.93 -21.64 15.82
C LEU A 70 29.69 -22.97 15.86
N ALA A 71 29.87 -23.58 14.68
CA ALA A 71 30.91 -24.56 14.42
C ALA A 71 31.84 -24.00 13.36
#